data_AF-A0A261CT38-F1
#
_entry.id   AF-A0A261CT38-F1
#
_cell.length_a   1.000
_cell.length_b   1.000
_cell.length_c   1.000
_cell.angle_alpha   90.00
_cell.angle_beta   90.00
_cell.angle_gamma   90.00
#
_symmetry.space_group_name_H-M   'P 1'
#
loop_
_entity.id
_entity.type
_entity.pdbx_description
1 polymer ?
#
loop_
_entity_poly.entity_id
_entity_poly.type
_entity_poly.pdbx_seq_one_letter_code
_entity_poly.pdbx_strand_id
1 'polypeptide(L)'
;MSRVSAVTRFIRNCFCCFLAPLKAIWKYVNNKFTTFSLAVDRIVQERNLLSVPERIWDLFCYSVYINFSLALLSFIGGVLCFTLGLYYSTFYTRINCENGLNIWIPLNNLIATWTGFFAVKALHIRWSAFVHLVFTATMTPLMLIAAIFATTQVPVWYEEQRMSRGGKNWGYWNASADIALAICSYTIVCLSVFELIVYYKYWLPEGQILRGRSV
;
A
#
# COMPACT_ATOMS: atom_id res chain seq x y z
N MET A 1 10.32 -63.24 -9.76
CA MET A 1 9.86 -61.85 -10.02
C MET A 1 8.73 -61.45 -9.04
N SER A 2 9.03 -61.14 -7.77
CA SER A 2 7.98 -60.72 -6.79
C SER A 2 8.32 -59.48 -5.94
N ARG A 3 9.54 -58.93 -6.08
CA ARG A 3 10.00 -57.80 -5.25
C ARG A 3 9.47 -56.42 -5.68
N VAL A 4 9.02 -56.26 -6.93
CA VAL A 4 8.57 -54.97 -7.47
C VAL A 4 7.20 -54.55 -6.91
N SER A 5 6.29 -55.51 -6.69
CA SER A 5 4.92 -55.25 -6.19
C SER A 5 4.89 -54.72 -4.76
N ALA A 6 5.80 -55.23 -3.90
CA ALA A 6 5.89 -54.82 -2.50
C ALA A 6 6.41 -53.38 -2.33
N VAL A 7 7.39 -52.97 -3.14
CA VAL A 7 7.99 -51.63 -3.11
C VAL A 7 6.98 -50.57 -3.58
N THR A 8 6.23 -50.83 -4.66
CA THR A 8 5.17 -49.92 -5.14
C THR A 8 4.00 -49.78 -4.15
N ARG A 9 3.65 -50.82 -3.39
CA ARG A 9 2.63 -50.73 -2.32
C ARG A 9 3.12 -49.91 -1.13
N PHE A 10 4.39 -50.06 -0.75
CA PHE A 10 4.98 -49.32 0.37
C PHE A 10 5.09 -47.82 0.05
N ILE A 11 5.55 -47.47 -1.16
CA ILE A 11 5.62 -46.08 -1.65
C ILE A 11 4.21 -45.46 -1.73
N ARG A 12 3.22 -46.21 -2.24
CA ARG A 12 1.82 -45.75 -2.32
C ARG A 12 1.19 -45.57 -0.94
N ASN A 13 1.47 -46.45 0.02
CA ASN A 13 1.00 -46.32 1.40
C ASN A 13 1.69 -45.14 2.12
N CYS A 14 3.00 -44.93 1.93
CA CYS A 14 3.71 -43.76 2.46
C CYS A 14 3.17 -42.45 1.87
N PHE A 15 2.89 -42.40 0.55
CA PHE A 15 2.27 -41.24 -0.09
C PHE A 15 0.84 -41.00 0.43
N CYS A 16 0.03 -42.04 0.64
CA CYS A 16 -1.29 -41.89 1.26
C CYS A 16 -1.21 -41.41 2.71
N CYS A 17 -0.22 -41.88 3.49
CA CYS A 17 0.02 -41.44 4.86
C CYS A 17 0.52 -39.98 4.97
N PHE A 18 1.16 -39.45 3.92
CA PHE A 18 1.56 -38.03 3.85
C PHE A 18 0.49 -37.12 3.24
N LEU A 19 -0.23 -37.59 2.22
CA LEU A 19 -1.27 -36.81 1.54
C LEU A 19 -2.57 -36.71 2.34
N ALA A 20 -2.93 -37.73 3.12
CA ALA A 20 -4.10 -37.70 3.99
C ALA A 20 -4.05 -36.59 5.05
N PRO A 21 -2.96 -36.41 5.83
CA PRO A 21 -2.85 -35.30 6.77
C PRO A 21 -2.78 -33.95 6.05
N LEU A 22 -2.11 -33.87 4.89
CA LEU A 22 -2.05 -32.64 4.10
C LEU A 22 -3.43 -32.21 3.57
N LYS A 23 -4.25 -33.18 3.13
CA LYS A 23 -5.65 -32.95 2.72
C LYS A 23 -6.54 -32.58 3.91
N ALA A 24 -6.32 -33.16 5.08
CA ALA A 24 -7.04 -32.82 6.31
C ALA A 24 -6.68 -31.41 6.79
N ILE A 25 -5.40 -31.04 6.79
CA ILE A 25 -4.90 -29.70 7.08
C ILE A 25 -5.49 -28.70 6.08
N TRP A 26 -5.45 -28.99 4.79
CA TRP A 26 -6.02 -28.13 3.75
C TRP A 26 -7.53 -27.94 3.95
N LYS A 27 -8.29 -29.00 4.25
CA LYS A 27 -9.73 -28.90 4.52
C LYS A 27 -10.01 -28.09 5.79
N TYR A 28 -9.20 -28.25 6.83
CA TYR A 28 -9.31 -27.46 8.07
C TYR A 28 -9.04 -25.97 7.82
N VAL A 29 -7.96 -25.65 7.11
CA VAL A 29 -7.61 -24.28 6.72
C VAL A 29 -8.68 -23.68 5.82
N ASN A 30 -9.17 -24.43 4.83
CA ASN A 30 -10.21 -23.98 3.91
C ASN A 30 -11.52 -23.69 4.64
N ASN A 31 -11.95 -24.56 5.58
CA ASN A 31 -13.14 -24.31 6.39
C ASN A 31 -12.96 -23.05 7.27
N LYS A 32 -11.80 -22.88 7.92
CA LYS A 32 -11.50 -21.66 8.70
C LYS A 32 -11.55 -20.40 7.82
N PHE A 33 -10.94 -20.46 6.64
CA PHE A 33 -10.93 -19.35 5.68
C PHE A 33 -12.35 -19.06 5.17
N THR A 34 -13.14 -20.09 4.90
CA THR A 34 -14.55 -19.95 4.48
C THR A 34 -15.36 -19.26 5.56
N THR A 35 -15.29 -19.73 6.81
CA THR A 35 -15.99 -19.08 7.94
C THR A 35 -15.55 -17.64 8.14
N PHE A 36 -14.25 -17.35 8.02
CA PHE A 36 -13.74 -15.97 8.08
C PHE A 36 -14.28 -15.12 6.92
N SER A 37 -14.23 -15.62 5.69
CA SER A 37 -14.71 -14.89 4.51
C SER A 37 -16.20 -14.56 4.59
N LEU A 38 -17.03 -15.49 5.10
CA LEU A 38 -18.46 -15.27 5.32
C LEU A 38 -18.71 -14.25 6.42
N ALA A 39 -17.91 -14.26 7.50
CA ALA A 39 -18.01 -13.26 8.56
C ALA A 39 -17.64 -11.86 8.06
N VAL A 40 -16.56 -11.74 7.26
CA VAL A 40 -16.14 -10.47 6.66
C VAL A 40 -17.16 -9.98 5.64
N ASP A 41 -17.65 -10.84 4.75
CA ASP A 41 -18.66 -10.47 3.76
C ASP A 41 -19.91 -9.92 4.46
N ARG A 42 -20.41 -10.59 5.51
CA ARG A 42 -21.55 -10.08 6.27
C ARG A 42 -21.31 -8.68 6.81
N ILE A 43 -20.15 -8.41 7.39
CA ILE A 43 -19.79 -7.07 7.88
C ILE A 43 -19.77 -6.08 6.73
N VAL A 44 -19.09 -6.38 5.62
CA VAL A 44 -18.98 -5.49 4.46
C VAL A 44 -20.35 -5.19 3.85
N GLN A 45 -21.23 -6.18 3.75
CA GLN A 45 -22.58 -6.02 3.21
C GLN A 45 -23.47 -5.15 4.11
N GLU A 46 -23.26 -5.15 5.42
CA GLU A 46 -24.02 -4.31 6.34
C GLU A 46 -23.54 -2.84 6.34
N ARG A 47 -22.39 -2.51 5.73
CA ARG A 47 -21.81 -1.16 5.72
C ARG A 47 -21.96 -0.44 4.40
N ASN A 48 -22.11 0.89 4.47
CA ASN A 48 -22.19 1.75 3.31
C ASN A 48 -21.69 3.18 3.63
N LEU A 49 -21.09 3.83 2.63
CA LEU A 49 -20.63 5.21 2.67
C LEU A 49 -21.73 6.24 2.39
N LEU A 50 -22.96 5.81 2.06
CA LEU A 50 -24.12 6.70 1.86
C LEU A 50 -24.51 7.54 3.10
N SER A 51 -24.01 7.19 4.29
CA SER A 51 -24.30 7.90 5.55
C SER A 51 -23.34 9.07 5.83
N VAL A 52 -22.40 9.35 4.93
CA VAL A 52 -21.45 10.45 5.05
C VAL A 52 -22.11 11.78 4.67
N PRO A 53 -22.01 12.84 5.49
CA PRO A 53 -22.51 14.17 5.15
C PRO A 53 -21.87 14.72 3.88
N GLU A 54 -22.66 15.38 3.04
CA GLU A 54 -22.27 15.87 1.71
C GLU A 54 -20.93 16.65 1.70
N ARG A 55 -20.78 17.63 2.61
CA ARG A 55 -19.54 18.41 2.72
C ARG A 55 -18.29 17.57 3.02
N ILE A 56 -18.45 16.52 3.81
CA ILE A 56 -17.34 15.61 4.18
C ILE A 56 -17.08 14.64 3.04
N TRP A 57 -18.15 14.21 2.36
CA TRP A 57 -18.07 13.35 1.19
C TRP A 57 -17.32 14.02 0.04
N ASP A 58 -17.56 15.30 -0.23
CA ASP A 58 -16.84 16.05 -1.25
C ASP A 58 -15.34 16.12 -0.93
N LEU A 59 -14.99 16.43 0.31
CA LEU A 59 -13.60 16.44 0.78
C LEU A 59 -12.95 15.07 0.67
N PHE A 60 -13.68 13.99 0.97
CA PHE A 60 -13.22 12.62 0.78
C PHE A 60 -12.99 12.29 -0.70
N CYS A 61 -13.88 12.74 -1.59
CA CYS A 61 -13.68 12.57 -3.02
C CYS A 61 -12.42 13.30 -3.48
N TYR A 62 -12.26 14.58 -3.11
CA TYR A 62 -11.07 15.37 -3.44
C TYR A 62 -9.80 14.74 -2.87
N SER A 63 -9.83 14.22 -1.65
CA SER A 63 -8.65 13.57 -1.05
C SER A 63 -8.20 12.39 -1.89
N VAL A 64 -9.13 11.53 -2.33
CA VAL A 64 -8.82 10.36 -3.17
C VAL A 64 -8.21 10.78 -4.52
N TYR A 65 -8.76 11.79 -5.20
CA TYR A 65 -8.22 12.28 -6.48
C TYR A 65 -6.83 12.93 -6.33
N ILE A 66 -6.65 13.73 -5.29
CA ILE A 66 -5.36 14.39 -5.02
C ILE A 66 -4.32 13.33 -4.63
N ASN A 67 -4.69 12.37 -3.78
CA ASN A 67 -3.81 11.28 -3.34
C ASN A 67 -3.33 10.45 -4.53
N PHE A 68 -4.22 10.09 -5.45
CA PHE A 68 -3.83 9.41 -6.71
C PHE A 68 -2.86 10.26 -7.55
N SER A 69 -3.14 11.55 -7.72
CA SER A 69 -2.31 12.44 -8.52
C SER A 69 -0.90 12.60 -7.93
N LEU A 70 -0.82 12.75 -6.60
CA LEU A 70 0.45 12.81 -5.88
C LEU A 70 1.18 11.47 -5.91
N ALA A 71 0.47 10.35 -5.77
CA ALA A 71 1.06 9.01 -5.86
C ALA A 71 1.69 8.77 -7.23
N LEU A 72 1.05 9.24 -8.30
CA LEU A 72 1.58 9.16 -9.67
C LEU A 72 2.86 10.00 -9.82
N LEU A 73 2.85 11.24 -9.32
CA LEU A 73 4.04 12.10 -9.33
C LEU A 73 5.19 11.50 -8.53
N SER A 74 4.91 10.98 -7.33
CA SER A 74 5.91 10.29 -6.50
C SER A 74 6.46 9.05 -7.17
N PHE A 75 5.63 8.28 -7.89
CA PHE A 75 6.09 7.13 -8.66
C PHE A 75 7.01 7.55 -9.82
N ILE A 76 6.65 8.58 -10.59
CA ILE A 76 7.48 9.10 -11.67
C ILE A 76 8.84 9.58 -11.11
N GLY A 77 8.84 10.36 -10.03
CA GLY A 77 10.09 10.81 -9.40
C GLY A 77 10.91 9.66 -8.83
N GLY A 78 10.26 8.62 -8.29
CA GLY A 78 10.91 7.38 -7.86
C GLY A 78 11.64 6.65 -8.98
N VAL A 79 11.00 6.51 -10.14
CA VAL A 79 11.60 5.92 -11.34
C VAL A 79 12.78 6.76 -11.84
N LEU A 80 12.66 8.09 -11.82
CA LEU A 80 13.77 8.98 -12.19
C LEU A 80 14.96 8.85 -11.23
N CYS A 81 14.75 8.84 -9.91
CA CYS A 81 15.82 8.63 -8.93
C CYS A 81 16.48 7.25 -9.11
N PHE A 82 15.70 6.19 -9.33
CA PHE A 82 16.25 4.85 -9.54
C PHE A 82 17.09 4.74 -10.83
N THR A 83 16.59 5.30 -11.94
CA THR A 83 17.32 5.29 -13.23
C THR A 83 18.60 6.12 -13.15
N LEU A 84 18.59 7.26 -12.46
CA LEU A 84 19.80 8.03 -12.16
C LEU A 84 20.77 7.25 -11.25
N GLY A 85 20.25 6.54 -10.25
CA GLY A 85 21.03 5.69 -9.36
C GLY A 85 21.78 4.59 -10.11
N LEU A 86 21.10 3.90 -11.04
CA LEU A 86 21.72 2.88 -11.89
C LEU A 86 22.76 3.46 -12.85
N TYR A 87 22.48 4.62 -13.44
CA TYR A 87 23.38 5.25 -14.41
C TYR A 87 24.65 5.82 -13.76
N TYR A 88 24.53 6.36 -12.54
CA TYR A 88 25.64 7.00 -11.82
C TYR A 88 26.18 6.19 -10.63
N SER A 89 25.90 4.88 -10.56
CA SER A 89 26.31 3.98 -9.46
C SER A 89 27.83 3.95 -9.19
N THR A 90 28.64 4.40 -10.14
CA THR A 90 30.10 4.55 -9.99
C THR A 90 30.54 5.89 -9.37
N PHE A 91 29.67 6.90 -9.35
CA PHE A 91 29.98 8.26 -8.86
C PHE A 91 29.48 8.53 -7.44
N TYR A 92 28.46 7.81 -6.97
CA TYR A 92 27.74 8.15 -5.73
C TYR A 92 27.59 6.94 -4.80
N THR A 93 28.52 6.78 -3.86
CA THR A 93 28.45 5.70 -2.85
C THR A 93 27.56 6.04 -1.65
N ARG A 94 27.17 7.31 -1.49
CA ARG A 94 26.37 7.80 -0.34
C ARG A 94 24.89 8.02 -0.64
N ILE A 95 24.49 8.05 -1.91
CA ILE A 95 23.11 8.34 -2.33
C ILE A 95 22.37 7.03 -2.57
N ASN A 96 21.31 6.78 -1.80
CA ASN A 96 20.64 5.49 -1.74
C ASN A 96 19.42 5.41 -2.69
N CYS A 97 19.58 5.83 -3.95
CA CYS A 97 18.53 5.76 -4.97
C CYS A 97 18.33 4.33 -5.55
N GLU A 98 19.25 3.39 -5.30
CA GLU A 98 19.25 2.04 -5.91
C GLU A 98 18.34 1.02 -5.19
N ASN A 99 17.98 1.26 -3.93
CA ASN A 99 17.25 0.28 -3.11
C ASN A 99 15.80 0.00 -3.56
N GLY A 100 15.30 0.71 -4.58
CA GLY A 100 13.96 0.54 -5.15
C GLY A 100 12.80 0.95 -4.24
N LEU A 101 13.05 1.33 -2.99
CA LEU A 101 12.04 1.78 -2.03
C LEU A 101 11.25 2.99 -2.56
N ASN A 102 11.94 3.90 -3.25
CA ASN A 102 11.34 5.08 -3.88
C ASN A 102 10.43 4.74 -5.08
N ILE A 103 10.46 3.50 -5.60
CA ILE A 103 9.56 3.02 -6.66
C ILE A 103 8.42 2.21 -6.06
N TRP A 104 8.75 1.15 -5.30
CA TRP A 104 7.78 0.15 -4.89
C TRP A 104 6.72 0.71 -3.94
N ILE A 105 7.09 1.62 -3.04
CA ILE A 105 6.15 2.21 -2.09
C ILE A 105 5.15 3.13 -2.82
N PRO A 106 5.57 4.13 -3.63
CA PRO A 106 4.64 4.93 -4.40
C PRO A 106 3.79 4.13 -5.39
N LEU A 107 4.34 3.09 -6.03
CA LEU A 107 3.60 2.21 -6.93
C LEU A 107 2.46 1.49 -6.21
N ASN A 108 2.75 0.90 -5.05
CA ASN A 108 1.72 0.23 -4.25
C ASN A 108 0.66 1.22 -3.74
N ASN A 109 1.06 2.46 -3.41
CA ASN A 109 0.12 3.51 -3.05
C ASN A 109 -0.75 3.97 -4.25
N LEU A 110 -0.20 3.95 -5.47
CA LEU A 110 -0.98 4.21 -6.69
C LEU A 110 -2.06 3.15 -6.90
N ILE A 111 -1.74 1.88 -6.66
CA ILE A 111 -2.72 0.78 -6.72
C ILE A 111 -3.76 0.93 -5.61
N ALA A 112 -3.34 1.29 -4.39
CA ALA A 112 -4.25 1.56 -3.27
C ALA A 112 -5.26 2.67 -3.61
N THR A 113 -4.78 3.82 -4.07
CA THR A 113 -5.62 4.97 -4.43
C THR A 113 -6.54 4.68 -5.62
N TRP A 114 -6.16 3.78 -6.53
CA TRP A 114 -7.06 3.29 -7.59
C TRP A 114 -8.31 2.62 -7.01
N THR A 115 -8.15 1.80 -5.96
CA THR A 115 -9.32 1.18 -5.28
C THR A 115 -10.24 2.23 -4.65
N GLY A 116 -9.69 3.39 -4.25
CA GLY A 116 -10.44 4.56 -3.81
C GLY A 116 -11.36 5.14 -4.89
N PHE A 117 -10.95 5.15 -6.16
CA PHE A 117 -11.83 5.56 -7.26
C PHE A 117 -13.07 4.68 -7.38
N PHE A 118 -12.89 3.37 -7.24
CA PHE A 118 -14.03 2.45 -7.24
C PHE A 118 -14.91 2.64 -6.01
N ALA A 119 -14.34 2.96 -4.84
CA ALA A 119 -15.11 3.29 -3.64
C ALA A 119 -15.96 4.55 -3.81
N VAL A 120 -15.41 5.58 -4.49
CA VAL A 120 -16.11 6.85 -4.73
C VAL A 120 -17.14 6.73 -5.86
N LYS A 121 -16.82 6.06 -6.97
CA LYS A 121 -17.69 5.99 -8.16
C LYS A 121 -18.72 4.86 -8.08
N ALA A 122 -18.40 3.75 -7.42
CA ALA A 122 -19.24 2.58 -7.34
C ALA A 122 -19.70 2.34 -5.89
N LEU A 123 -20.40 3.32 -5.32
CA LEU A 123 -20.98 3.28 -3.95
C LEU A 123 -21.88 2.04 -3.69
N HIS A 124 -22.45 1.45 -4.74
CA HIS A 124 -23.25 0.23 -4.67
C HIS A 124 -22.39 -1.03 -4.44
N ILE A 125 -21.10 -0.99 -4.80
CA ILE A 125 -20.14 -2.07 -4.59
C ILE A 125 -19.52 -1.90 -3.21
N ARG A 126 -20.10 -2.54 -2.19
CA ARG A 126 -19.66 -2.37 -0.79
C ARG A 126 -18.23 -2.85 -0.53
N TRP A 127 -17.77 -3.81 -1.31
CA TRP A 127 -16.41 -4.37 -1.23
C TRP A 127 -15.31 -3.38 -1.60
N SER A 128 -15.56 -2.44 -2.51
CA SER A 128 -14.53 -1.48 -2.94
C SER A 128 -14.11 -0.56 -1.78
N ALA A 129 -15.07 -0.14 -0.95
CA ALA A 129 -14.83 0.67 0.23
C ALA A 129 -13.99 -0.06 1.29
N PHE A 130 -14.25 -1.35 1.51
CA PHE A 130 -13.46 -2.17 2.43
C PHE A 130 -12.03 -2.39 1.93
N VAL A 131 -11.89 -2.71 0.65
CA VAL A 131 -10.58 -2.89 0.01
C VAL A 131 -9.77 -1.61 0.11
N HIS A 132 -10.37 -0.47 -0.22
CA HIS A 132 -9.73 0.84 -0.08
C HIS A 132 -9.29 1.11 1.37
N LEU A 133 -10.15 0.87 2.36
CA LEU A 133 -9.80 1.00 3.78
C LEU A 133 -8.54 0.19 4.15
N VAL A 134 -8.49 -1.09 3.78
CA VAL A 134 -7.35 -1.97 4.10
C VAL A 134 -6.07 -1.50 3.40
N PHE A 135 -6.16 -1.12 2.14
CA PHE A 135 -5.02 -0.60 1.38
C PHE A 135 -4.52 0.73 1.94
N THR A 136 -5.42 1.68 2.22
CA THR A 136 -5.04 2.97 2.82
C THR A 136 -4.42 2.77 4.21
N ALA A 137 -4.97 1.88 5.04
CA ALA A 137 -4.42 1.58 6.37
C ALA A 137 -3.01 0.98 6.33
N THR A 138 -2.74 0.10 5.35
CA THR A 138 -1.43 -0.55 5.19
C THR A 138 -0.41 0.34 4.49
N MET A 139 -0.83 1.15 3.52
CA MET A 139 0.06 2.05 2.77
C MET A 139 0.44 3.31 3.54
N THR A 140 -0.41 3.81 4.44
CA THR A 140 -0.11 5.01 5.25
C THR A 140 1.23 4.93 5.98
N PRO A 141 1.55 3.88 6.77
CA PRO A 141 2.86 3.79 7.42
C PRO A 141 4.01 3.60 6.42
N LEU A 142 3.79 2.90 5.31
CA LEU A 142 4.82 2.73 4.27
C LEU A 142 5.15 4.06 3.57
N MET A 143 4.14 4.86 3.25
CA MET A 143 4.30 6.19 2.68
C MET A 143 5.00 7.15 3.65
N LEU A 144 4.78 7.00 4.96
CA LEU A 144 5.53 7.75 5.97
C LEU A 144 7.02 7.38 5.97
N ILE A 145 7.35 6.10 5.84
CA ILE A 145 8.74 5.65 5.71
C ILE A 145 9.38 6.26 4.46
N ALA A 146 8.69 6.22 3.32
CA ALA A 146 9.17 6.83 2.08
C ALA A 146 9.38 8.36 2.21
N ALA A 147 8.47 9.07 2.90
CA ALA A 147 8.60 10.50 3.15
C ALA A 147 9.83 10.85 4.00
N ILE A 148 10.07 10.07 5.06
CA ILE A 148 11.26 10.22 5.91
C ILE A 148 12.52 9.96 5.08
N PHE A 149 12.52 8.91 4.25
CA PHE A 149 13.67 8.56 3.42
C PHE A 149 14.00 9.65 2.39
N ALA A 150 12.99 10.22 1.71
CA ALA A 150 13.19 11.35 0.80
C ALA A 150 13.79 12.55 1.55
N THR A 151 13.31 12.83 2.77
CA THR A 151 13.81 13.96 3.59
C THR A 151 15.26 13.77 4.02
N THR A 152 15.67 12.54 4.36
CA THR A 152 17.05 12.26 4.81
C THR A 152 18.07 12.29 3.69
N GLN A 153 17.67 12.13 2.42
CA GLN A 153 18.57 12.24 1.27
C GLN A 153 18.88 13.70 0.88
N VAL A 154 18.00 14.65 1.20
CA VAL A 154 18.20 16.09 0.93
C VAL A 154 19.55 16.65 1.42
N PRO A 155 19.96 16.48 2.69
CA PRO A 155 21.27 16.96 3.14
C PRO A 155 22.44 16.28 2.43
N VAL A 156 22.30 15.00 2.06
CA VAL A 156 23.34 14.25 1.34
C VAL A 156 23.60 14.87 -0.04
N TRP A 157 22.54 15.25 -0.76
CA TRP A 157 22.68 15.95 -2.05
C TRP A 157 23.37 17.32 -1.91
N TYR A 158 23.09 18.07 -0.84
CA TYR A 158 23.77 19.33 -0.57
C TYR A 158 25.26 19.12 -0.23
N GLU A 159 25.60 18.07 0.50
CA GLU A 159 27.00 17.73 0.79
C GLU A 159 27.75 17.33 -0.48
N GLU A 160 27.16 16.48 -1.31
CA GLU A 160 27.75 16.06 -2.59
C GLU A 160 27.94 17.23 -3.56
N GLN A 161 26.99 18.19 -3.58
CA GLN A 161 27.13 19.42 -4.36
C GLN A 161 28.33 20.26 -3.92
N ARG A 162 28.61 20.34 -2.61
CA ARG A 162 29.78 21.07 -2.07
C ARG A 162 31.09 20.40 -2.46
N MET A 163 31.09 19.08 -2.64
CA MET A 163 32.27 18.31 -3.06
C MET A 163 32.46 18.29 -4.58
N SER A 164 31.43 18.66 -5.35
CA SER A 164 31.46 18.64 -6.81
C SER A 164 32.39 19.71 -7.40
N ARG A 165 33.50 19.27 -7.99
CA ARG A 165 34.45 20.12 -8.73
C ARG A 165 34.00 20.24 -10.19
N GLY A 166 33.19 21.25 -10.50
CA GLY A 166 32.79 21.47 -11.91
C GLY A 166 31.76 22.56 -12.19
N GLY A 167 31.34 23.36 -11.21
CA GLY A 167 30.40 24.48 -11.43
C GLY A 167 28.99 24.06 -11.90
N LYS A 168 28.67 22.77 -11.86
CA LYS A 168 27.34 22.23 -12.24
C LYS A 168 26.48 22.13 -10.99
N ASN A 169 25.24 22.62 -11.05
CA ASN A 169 24.30 22.70 -9.93
C ASN A 169 23.43 21.43 -9.76
N TRP A 170 23.91 20.27 -10.19
CA TRP A 170 23.11 19.06 -10.27
C TRP A 170 22.63 18.56 -8.89
N GLY A 171 23.44 18.71 -7.84
CA GLY A 171 23.05 18.31 -6.48
C GLY A 171 21.96 19.22 -5.91
N TYR A 172 21.94 20.51 -6.28
CA TYR A 172 20.82 21.40 -5.93
C TYR A 172 19.51 20.96 -6.60
N TRP A 173 19.55 20.55 -7.87
CA TRP A 173 18.36 20.06 -8.59
C TRP A 173 17.82 18.77 -7.98
N ASN A 174 18.69 17.82 -7.66
CA ASN A 174 18.27 16.57 -7.03
C ASN A 174 17.78 16.77 -5.59
N ALA A 175 18.43 17.64 -4.80
CA ALA A 175 17.92 18.02 -3.48
C ALA A 175 16.53 18.65 -3.56
N SER A 176 16.29 19.49 -4.56
CA SER A 176 14.98 20.12 -4.78
C SER A 176 13.92 19.10 -5.19
N ALA A 177 14.29 18.10 -6.01
CA ALA A 177 13.41 17.00 -6.38
C ALA A 177 13.03 16.15 -5.16
N ASP A 178 13.99 15.81 -4.30
CA ASP A 178 13.73 15.05 -3.07
C ASP A 178 12.89 15.84 -2.06
N ILE A 179 13.07 17.17 -1.97
CA ILE A 179 12.18 18.04 -1.18
C ILE A 179 10.75 17.99 -1.73
N ALA A 180 10.57 18.11 -3.04
CA ALA A 180 9.26 18.04 -3.67
C ALA A 180 8.59 16.67 -3.44
N LEU A 181 9.36 15.58 -3.57
CA LEU A 181 8.91 14.21 -3.29
C LEU A 181 8.53 14.00 -1.82
N ALA A 182 9.30 14.57 -0.90
CA ALA A 182 8.98 14.55 0.52
C ALA A 182 7.67 15.27 0.81
N ILE A 183 7.48 16.48 0.27
CA ILE A 183 6.23 17.25 0.40
C ILE A 183 5.04 16.47 -0.16
N CYS A 184 5.18 15.87 -1.35
CA CYS A 184 4.14 15.04 -1.95
C CYS A 184 3.80 13.84 -1.04
N SER A 185 4.82 13.14 -0.54
CA SER A 185 4.64 11.96 0.31
C SER A 185 4.03 12.30 1.67
N TYR A 186 4.42 13.39 2.32
CA TYR A 186 3.76 13.86 3.54
C TYR A 186 2.31 14.27 3.29
N THR A 187 2.03 14.93 2.17
CA THR A 187 0.66 15.28 1.78
C THR A 187 -0.20 14.03 1.59
N ILE A 188 0.32 13.00 0.91
CA ILE A 188 -0.32 11.68 0.78
C ILE A 188 -0.64 11.11 2.16
N VAL A 189 0.30 11.11 3.10
CA VAL A 189 0.07 10.60 4.46
C VAL A 189 -1.06 11.36 5.15
N CYS A 190 -1.08 12.69 5.06
CA CYS A 190 -2.15 13.50 5.64
C CYS A 190 -3.53 13.18 5.03
N LEU A 191 -3.60 13.03 3.71
CA LEU A 191 -4.84 12.67 3.01
C LEU A 191 -5.31 11.27 3.39
N SER A 192 -4.40 10.29 3.43
CA SER A 192 -4.71 8.92 3.84
C SER A 192 -5.18 8.84 5.29
N VAL A 193 -4.60 9.62 6.20
CA VAL A 193 -5.08 9.72 7.59
C VAL A 193 -6.49 10.31 7.65
N PHE A 194 -6.77 11.36 6.88
CA PHE A 194 -8.12 11.92 6.78
C PHE A 194 -9.13 10.89 6.26
N GLU A 195 -8.78 10.13 5.22
CA GLU A 195 -9.63 9.06 4.67
C GLU A 195 -9.90 7.98 5.73
N LEU A 196 -8.88 7.56 6.48
CA LEU A 196 -9.02 6.61 7.58
C LEU A 196 -9.94 7.13 8.69
N ILE A 197 -9.88 8.42 9.02
CA ILE A 197 -10.79 9.05 9.99
C ILE A 197 -12.23 9.00 9.48
N VAL A 198 -12.47 9.25 8.18
CA VAL A 198 -13.79 9.14 7.58
C VAL A 198 -14.29 7.69 7.67
N TYR A 199 -13.49 6.70 7.33
CA TYR A 199 -13.87 5.30 7.49
C TYR A 199 -14.15 4.92 8.94
N TYR A 200 -13.31 5.36 9.89
CA TYR A 200 -13.50 5.10 11.31
C TYR A 200 -14.83 5.69 11.83
N LYS A 201 -15.16 6.91 11.43
CA LYS A 201 -16.36 7.63 11.92
C LYS A 201 -17.66 7.25 11.21
N TYR A 202 -17.62 6.92 9.93
CA TYR A 202 -18.82 6.75 9.10
C TYR A 202 -19.06 5.30 8.65
N TRP A 203 -18.00 4.49 8.53
CA TRP A 203 -18.08 3.13 8.00
C TRP A 203 -17.97 2.05 9.10
N LEU A 204 -17.15 2.26 10.15
CA LEU A 204 -17.02 1.31 11.26
C LEU A 204 -18.18 1.38 12.28
N PRO A 205 -18.52 0.24 12.93
CA PRO A 205 -19.65 0.14 13.86
C PRO A 205 -19.62 1.15 15.02
N GLU A 206 -18.46 1.37 15.65
CA GLU A 206 -18.34 2.28 16.79
C GLU A 206 -18.71 3.73 16.41
N GLY A 207 -18.30 4.18 15.21
CA GLY A 207 -18.65 5.50 14.69
C GLY A 207 -20.14 5.67 14.35
N GLN A 208 -20.82 4.58 14.00
CA GLN A 208 -22.27 4.57 13.76
C GLN A 208 -23.07 4.47 15.08
N ILE A 209 -22.61 3.69 16.05
CA ILE A 209 -23.26 3.52 17.37
C ILE A 209 -23.20 4.82 18.20
N LEU A 210 -22.08 5.56 18.15
CA LEU A 210 -21.95 6.86 18.82
C LEU A 210 -22.93 7.90 18.26
N ARG A 211 -23.35 7.77 17.00
CA ARG A 211 -24.30 8.70 16.37
C ARG A 211 -25.75 8.42 16.77
N GLY A 212 -26.10 7.16 17.03
CA GLY A 212 -27.42 6.80 17.57
C GLY A 212 -27.68 7.33 18.99
N ARG A 213 -26.65 7.83 19.69
CA ARG A 213 -26.77 8.51 20.99
C ARG A 213 -26.77 10.04 20.89
N SER A 214 -26.52 10.61 19.72
CA SER A 214 -26.42 12.06 19.50
C SER A 214 -27.57 12.63 18.66
N VAL A 215 -28.67 11.89 18.53
CA VAL A 215 -29.93 12.32 17.92
C VAL A 215 -31.02 12.26 18.97
#